data_AF-A0A7T9Z619-F1
#
_entry.id   AF-A0A7T9Z619-F1
#
_cell.length_a   1.000
_cell.length_b   1.000
_cell.length_c   1.000
_cell.angle_alpha   90.00
_cell.angle_beta   90.00
_cell.angle_gamma   90.00
#
_symmetry.space_group_name_H-M   'P 1'
#
loop_
_entity.id
_entity.type
_entity.pdbx_description
1 polymer ?
#
loop_
_entity_poly.entity_id
_entity_poly.type
_entity_poly.pdbx_seq_one_letter_code
_entity_poly.pdbx_strand_id
1 'polypeptide(L)'
;MSYSSLAYFAKVIIQIGLLLIFWWIGSLLQQTLNLPVSAGVIGLFLVLIGLVSGVFKLQWIKTGSDFMLAELVLFFIPCVVGLINYKSLFIAEGWQLITAIVLGTLCVMVFTAYTVHFCFKLESRLKQRSQDKMLHQHELKS
;
A
#
# COMPACT_ATOMS: atom_id res chain seq x y z
N MET A 1 31.12 23.38 -6.12
CA MET A 1 30.31 22.31 -6.73
C MET A 1 29.97 21.14 -5.78
N SER A 2 30.18 21.23 -4.45
CA SER A 2 30.03 20.07 -3.51
C SER A 2 28.84 20.17 -2.52
N TYR A 3 28.14 21.31 -2.42
CA TYR A 3 27.12 21.52 -1.39
C TYR A 3 25.76 20.86 -1.67
N SER A 4 25.42 20.61 -2.93
CA SER A 4 24.12 20.06 -3.33
C SER A 4 23.94 18.59 -2.97
N SER A 5 25.00 17.77 -3.08
CA SER A 5 24.94 16.35 -2.74
C SER A 5 24.73 16.14 -1.24
N LEU A 6 25.42 16.93 -0.39
CA LEU A 6 25.28 16.83 1.06
C LEU A 6 23.87 17.20 1.55
N ALA A 7 23.31 18.28 0.98
CA ALA A 7 21.93 18.70 1.26
C ALA A 7 20.89 17.66 0.77
N TYR A 8 21.21 16.94 -0.31
CA TYR A 8 20.36 15.86 -0.83
C TYR A 8 20.35 14.66 0.10
N PHE A 9 21.52 14.20 0.57
CA PHE A 9 21.61 13.13 1.57
C PHE A 9 20.90 13.51 2.88
N ALA A 10 21.08 14.75 3.35
CA ALA A 10 20.38 15.26 4.53
C ALA A 10 18.85 15.22 4.35
N LYS A 11 18.34 15.62 3.17
CA LYS A 11 16.91 15.47 2.85
C LYS A 11 16.49 14.00 2.91
N VAL A 12 17.19 13.09 2.24
CA VAL A 12 16.85 11.65 2.24
C VAL A 12 16.77 11.09 3.67
N ILE A 13 17.75 11.42 4.52
CA ILE A 13 17.77 10.99 5.93
C ILE A 13 16.54 11.53 6.69
N ILE A 14 16.18 12.80 6.48
CA ILE A 14 14.97 13.39 7.09
C ILE A 14 13.71 12.68 6.58
N GLN A 15 13.61 12.39 5.29
CA GLN A 15 12.45 11.68 4.71
C GLN A 15 12.31 10.26 5.26
N ILE A 16 13.42 9.54 5.41
CA ILE A 16 13.46 8.22 6.02
C ILE A 16 13.11 8.29 7.51
N GLY A 17 13.67 9.26 8.24
CA GLY A 17 13.34 9.48 9.66
C GLY A 17 11.85 9.76 9.86
N LEU A 18 11.25 10.52 8.94
CA LEU A 18 9.81 10.78 8.93
C LEU A 18 9.00 9.50 8.67
N LEU A 19 9.38 8.65 7.71
CA LEU A 19 8.76 7.34 7.50
C LEU A 19 8.87 6.43 8.75
N LEU A 20 10.01 6.45 9.43
CA LEU A 20 10.23 5.71 10.67
C LEU A 20 9.32 6.20 11.81
N ILE A 21 9.06 7.51 11.90
CA ILE A 21 8.10 8.08 12.86
C ILE A 21 6.68 7.57 12.58
N PHE A 22 6.25 7.56 11.32
CA PHE A 22 4.94 7.01 10.95
C PHE A 22 4.83 5.52 11.27
N TRP A 23 5.88 4.75 11.01
CA TRP A 23 5.95 3.34 11.40
C TRP A 23 5.91 3.16 12.93
N TRP A 24 6.60 4.02 13.69
CA TRP A 24 6.60 3.98 15.15
C TRP A 24 5.22 4.28 15.71
N ILE A 25 4.52 5.29 15.21
CA ILE A 25 3.14 5.60 15.57
C ILE A 25 2.23 4.42 15.21
N GLY A 26 2.43 3.83 14.03
CA GLY A 26 1.71 2.61 13.61
C GLY A 26 1.94 1.43 14.56
N SER A 27 3.17 1.24 15.04
CA SER A 27 3.53 0.20 16.02
C SER A 27 2.89 0.46 17.40
N LEU A 28 2.88 1.71 17.87
CA LEU A 28 2.17 2.07 19.10
C LEU A 28 0.66 1.82 18.98
N LEU A 29 0.06 2.16 17.84
CA LEU A 29 -1.34 1.87 17.56
C LEU A 29 -1.60 0.37 17.48
N GLN A 30 -0.71 -0.41 16.84
CA GLN A 30 -0.80 -1.85 16.76
C GLN A 30 -0.83 -2.48 18.16
N GLN A 31 0.09 -2.07 19.03
CA GLN A 31 0.20 -2.58 20.40
C GLN A 31 -1.02 -2.18 21.25
N THR A 32 -1.45 -0.92 21.13
CA THR A 32 -2.60 -0.41 21.90
C THR A 32 -3.90 -1.11 21.49
N LEU A 33 -4.09 -1.36 20.19
CA LEU A 33 -5.33 -1.92 19.66
C LEU A 33 -5.28 -3.45 19.47
N ASN A 34 -4.14 -4.11 19.69
CA ASN A 34 -3.94 -5.55 19.49
C ASN A 34 -4.39 -6.06 18.09
N LEU A 35 -4.19 -5.25 17.05
CA LEU A 35 -4.59 -5.66 15.70
C LEU A 35 -3.64 -6.72 15.13
N PRO A 36 -4.16 -7.73 14.40
CA PRO A 36 -3.35 -8.75 13.71
C PRO A 36 -2.64 -8.23 12.45
N VAL A 37 -2.61 -6.91 12.21
CA VAL A 37 -1.92 -6.30 11.06
C VAL A 37 -0.55 -5.78 11.44
N SER A 38 0.41 -5.91 10.51
CA SER A 38 1.77 -5.37 10.69
C SER A 38 1.75 -3.84 10.82
N ALA A 39 2.60 -3.30 11.71
CA ALA A 39 2.85 -1.87 11.85
C ALA A 39 3.11 -1.16 10.51
N GLY A 40 3.72 -1.83 9.52
CA GLY A 40 3.93 -1.28 8.18
C GLY A 40 2.63 -0.96 7.43
N VAL A 41 1.62 -1.83 7.55
CA VAL A 41 0.30 -1.60 6.93
C VAL A 41 -0.41 -0.43 7.62
N ILE A 42 -0.35 -0.35 8.95
CA ILE A 42 -0.92 0.76 9.71
C ILE A 42 -0.22 2.08 9.34
N GLY A 43 1.11 2.07 9.26
CA GLY A 43 1.91 3.21 8.83
C GLY A 43 1.54 3.69 7.42
N LEU A 44 1.30 2.76 6.49
CA LEU A 44 0.80 3.08 5.14
C LEU A 44 -0.55 3.80 5.19
N PHE A 45 -1.51 3.30 5.97
CA PHE A 45 -2.80 3.96 6.14
C PHE A 45 -2.65 5.36 6.75
N LEU A 46 -1.76 5.53 7.72
CA LEU A 46 -1.53 6.80 8.39
C LEU A 46 -0.96 7.84 7.42
N VAL A 47 0.03 7.46 6.61
CA VAL A 47 0.58 8.31 5.54
C VAL A 47 -0.48 8.61 4.47
N LEU A 48 -1.29 7.61 4.09
CA LEU A 48 -2.39 7.79 3.13
C LEU A 48 -3.42 8.81 3.63
N ILE A 49 -3.84 8.73 4.89
CA ILE A 49 -4.77 9.70 5.50
C ILE A 49 -4.16 11.09 5.53
N GLY A 50 -2.86 11.21 5.85
CA GLY A 50 -2.13 12.47 5.81
C GLY A 50 -2.06 13.07 4.39
N LEU A 51 -1.90 12.21 3.38
CA LEU A 51 -1.86 12.60 1.97
C LEU A 51 -3.24 13.06 1.47
N VAL A 52 -4.30 12.33 1.81
CA VAL A 52 -5.70 12.67 1.44
C VAL A 52 -6.15 13.95 2.15
N SER A 53 -5.73 14.17 3.40
CA SER A 53 -6.02 15.41 4.14
C SER A 53 -5.32 16.65 3.58
N GLY A 54 -4.43 16.52 2.59
CA GLY A 54 -3.71 17.63 1.96
C GLY A 54 -2.61 18.27 2.83
N VAL A 55 -2.43 17.78 4.07
CA VAL A 55 -1.39 18.23 5.01
C VAL A 55 0.00 17.76 4.53
N PHE A 56 0.07 16.61 3.85
CA PHE A 56 1.31 16.02 3.36
C PHE A 56 1.43 16.10 1.83
N LYS A 57 2.59 16.55 1.33
CA LYS A 57 2.93 16.45 -0.09
C LYS A 57 3.73 15.18 -0.34
N LEU A 58 3.33 14.38 -1.35
CA LEU A 58 4.02 13.16 -1.76
C LEU A 58 5.53 13.35 -1.99
N GLN A 59 5.93 14.55 -2.44
CA GLN A 59 7.31 14.93 -2.70
C GLN A 59 8.23 14.83 -1.46
N TRP A 60 7.67 14.86 -0.25
CA TRP A 60 8.43 14.77 1.01
C TRP A 60 8.84 13.34 1.38
N ILE A 61 8.30 12.32 0.73
CA ILE A 61 8.56 10.92 1.07
C ILE A 61 9.13 10.15 -0.13
N LYS A 62 8.89 10.64 -1.35
CA LYS A 62 9.25 9.96 -2.59
C LYS A 62 10.75 9.61 -2.67
N THR A 63 11.63 10.56 -2.41
CA THR A 63 13.08 10.34 -2.55
C THR A 63 13.62 9.36 -1.51
N GLY A 64 13.16 9.45 -0.25
CA GLY A 64 13.53 8.51 0.81
C GLY A 64 12.99 7.10 0.55
N SER A 65 11.76 6.99 0.05
CA SER A 65 11.15 5.70 -0.29
C SER A 65 11.84 5.01 -1.46
N ASP A 66 12.17 5.75 -2.52
CA ASP A 66 12.88 5.21 -3.68
C ASP A 66 14.26 4.65 -3.28
N PHE A 67 14.96 5.32 -2.35
CA PHE A 67 16.21 4.82 -1.78
C PHE A 67 16.01 3.52 -0.97
N MET A 68 15.03 3.50 -0.05
CA MET A 68 14.73 2.29 0.72
C MET A 68 14.26 1.13 -0.17
N LEU A 69 13.56 1.42 -1.27
CA LEU A 69 13.13 0.41 -2.24
C LEU A 69 14.33 -0.23 -2.95
N ALA A 70 15.37 0.54 -3.25
CA ALA A 70 16.63 0.00 -3.76
C ALA A 70 17.34 -0.91 -2.74
N GLU A 71 17.35 -0.52 -1.46
CA GLU A 71 17.86 -1.36 -0.38
C GLU A 71 17.02 -2.63 -0.17
N LEU A 72 15.70 -2.58 -0.38
CA LEU A 72 14.83 -3.77 -0.35
C LEU A 72 15.24 -4.77 -1.44
N VAL A 73 15.61 -4.28 -2.63
CA VAL A 73 16.18 -5.12 -3.70
C VAL A 73 17.50 -5.74 -3.26
N LEU A 74 18.38 -4.97 -2.60
CA LEU A 74 19.62 -5.49 -2.03
C LEU A 74 19.34 -6.57 -0.97
N PHE A 75 18.32 -6.40 -0.12
CA PHE A 75 17.90 -7.37 0.89
C PHE A 75 17.23 -8.63 0.33
N PHE A 76 16.78 -8.64 -0.93
CA PHE A 76 16.34 -9.87 -1.56
C PHE A 76 17.48 -10.87 -1.76
N ILE A 77 18.71 -10.39 -2.02
CA ILE A 77 19.88 -11.25 -2.20
C ILE A 77 20.14 -12.15 -0.97
N PRO A 78 20.33 -11.61 0.26
CA PRO A 78 20.52 -12.43 1.45
C PRO A 78 19.26 -13.24 1.80
N CYS A 79 18.05 -12.72 1.53
CA CYS A 79 16.80 -13.45 1.77
C CYS A 79 16.72 -14.74 0.92
N VAL A 80 17.00 -14.64 -0.38
CA VAL A 80 17.00 -15.80 -1.29
C VAL A 80 18.13 -16.77 -0.95
N VAL A 81 19.31 -16.28 -0.59
CA VAL A 81 20.44 -17.12 -0.14
C VAL A 81 20.11 -17.84 1.18
N GLY A 82 19.36 -17.22 2.08
CA GLY A 82 18.82 -17.90 3.26
C GLY A 82 17.86 -19.02 2.87
N LEU A 83 16.98 -18.76 1.91
CA LEU A 83 15.96 -19.72 1.44
C LEU A 83 16.60 -20.97 0.81
N ILE A 84 17.69 -20.82 0.03
CA ILE A 84 18.33 -21.97 -0.60
C ILE A 84 18.92 -22.98 0.39
N ASN A 85 19.25 -22.58 1.62
CA ASN A 85 19.72 -23.51 2.65
C ASN A 85 18.62 -24.48 3.12
N TYR A 86 17.35 -24.10 2.96
CA TYR A 86 16.19 -24.93 3.25
C TYR A 86 15.64 -25.65 2.00
N LYS A 87 16.42 -25.72 0.91
CA LYS A 87 16.02 -26.34 -0.38
C LYS A 87 15.53 -27.77 -0.23
N SER A 88 16.07 -28.55 0.71
CA SER A 88 15.67 -29.96 0.91
C SER A 88 14.20 -30.09 1.30
N LEU A 89 13.68 -29.22 2.18
CA LEU A 89 12.25 -29.15 2.51
C LEU A 89 11.43 -28.59 1.34
N PHE A 90 11.95 -27.59 0.65
CA PHE A 90 11.28 -26.97 -0.50
C PHE A 90 11.12 -27.92 -1.70
N ILE A 91 12.00 -28.90 -1.89
CA ILE A 91 11.85 -29.90 -2.96
C ILE A 91 10.77 -30.91 -2.60
N ALA A 92 10.63 -31.29 -1.33
CA ALA A 92 9.59 -32.21 -0.87
C ALA A 92 8.19 -31.55 -0.88
N GLU A 93 8.09 -30.32 -0.37
CA GLU A 93 6.81 -29.63 -0.15
C GLU A 93 6.55 -28.47 -1.14
N GLY A 94 7.46 -28.24 -2.10
CA GLY A 94 7.38 -27.11 -3.04
C GLY A 94 6.14 -27.12 -3.91
N TRP A 95 5.60 -28.30 -4.20
CA TRP A 95 4.34 -28.45 -4.92
C TRP A 95 3.16 -27.81 -4.16
N GLN A 96 3.10 -27.99 -2.84
CA GLN A 96 2.05 -27.39 -2.02
C GLN A 96 2.18 -25.85 -2.00
N LEU A 97 3.41 -25.33 -1.95
CA LEU A 97 3.66 -23.89 -2.01
C LEU A 97 3.22 -23.28 -3.34
N ILE A 98 3.59 -23.89 -4.48
CA ILE A 98 3.15 -23.41 -5.80
C ILE A 98 1.63 -23.42 -5.90
N THR A 99 1.00 -24.52 -5.46
CA THR A 99 -0.45 -24.67 -5.45
C THR A 99 -1.11 -23.59 -4.58
N ALA A 100 -0.61 -23.35 -3.37
CA ALA A 100 -1.12 -22.34 -2.45
C ALA A 100 -0.99 -20.92 -3.02
N ILE A 101 0.14 -20.60 -3.67
CA ILE A 101 0.35 -19.29 -4.30
C ILE A 101 -0.63 -19.11 -5.47
N VAL A 102 -0.71 -20.08 -6.39
CA VAL A 102 -1.60 -19.99 -7.56
C VAL A 102 -3.05 -19.88 -7.12
N LEU A 103 -3.51 -20.76 -6.22
CA LEU A 103 -4.87 -20.72 -5.70
C LEU A 103 -5.13 -19.42 -4.92
N GLY A 104 -4.18 -18.96 -4.12
CA GLY A 104 -4.28 -17.69 -3.38
C GLY A 104 -4.42 -16.50 -4.32
N THR A 105 -3.60 -16.41 -5.37
CA THR A 105 -3.68 -15.35 -6.38
C THR A 105 -4.98 -15.40 -7.16
N LEU A 106 -5.42 -16.58 -7.60
CA LEU A 106 -6.71 -16.74 -8.29
C LEU A 106 -7.88 -16.32 -7.39
N CYS A 107 -7.84 -16.75 -6.13
CA CYS A 107 -8.85 -16.40 -5.13
C CYS A 107 -8.91 -14.88 -4.94
N VAL A 108 -7.78 -14.23 -4.68
CA VAL A 108 -7.70 -12.75 -4.55
C VAL A 108 -8.23 -12.06 -5.80
N MET A 109 -7.86 -12.53 -7.00
CA MET A 109 -8.33 -11.95 -8.26
C MET A 109 -9.86 -12.06 -8.42
N VAL A 110 -10.45 -13.21 -8.09
CA VAL A 110 -11.91 -13.42 -8.11
C VAL A 110 -12.61 -12.52 -7.09
N PHE A 111 -12.09 -12.43 -5.86
CA PHE A 111 -12.65 -11.55 -4.83
C PHE A 111 -12.58 -10.07 -5.23
N THR A 112 -11.46 -9.62 -5.79
CA THR A 112 -11.32 -8.26 -6.32
C THR A 112 -12.30 -8.02 -7.47
N ALA A 113 -12.40 -8.94 -8.44
CA ALA A 113 -13.33 -8.84 -9.55
C ALA A 113 -14.80 -8.77 -9.08
N TYR A 114 -15.17 -9.60 -8.10
CA TYR A 114 -16.52 -9.61 -7.54
C TYR A 114 -16.83 -8.31 -6.78
N THR A 115 -15.87 -7.83 -5.97
CA THR A 115 -15.99 -6.55 -5.25
C THR A 115 -16.19 -5.39 -6.22
N VAL A 116 -15.39 -5.35 -7.29
CA VAL A 116 -15.50 -4.34 -8.35
C VAL A 116 -16.83 -4.46 -9.08
N HIS A 117 -17.26 -5.66 -9.45
CA HIS A 117 -18.55 -5.89 -10.12
C HIS A 117 -19.73 -5.45 -9.24
N PHE A 118 -19.67 -5.74 -7.93
CA PHE A 118 -20.67 -5.27 -6.98
C PHE A 118 -20.65 -3.74 -6.83
N CYS A 119 -19.46 -3.13 -6.79
CA CYS A 119 -19.28 -1.68 -6.74
C CYS A 119 -19.87 -0.99 -7.98
N PHE A 120 -19.56 -1.49 -9.19
CA PHE A 120 -20.15 -0.98 -10.44
C PHE A 120 -21.67 -1.13 -10.48
N LYS A 121 -22.20 -2.27 -9.99
CA LYS A 121 -23.65 -2.47 -9.90
C LYS A 121 -24.30 -1.46 -8.95
N LEU A 122 -23.66 -1.13 -7.83
CA LEU A 122 -24.16 -0.12 -6.90
C LEU A 122 -24.03 1.31 -7.47
N GLU A 123 -22.94 1.62 -8.15
CA GLU A 123 -22.72 2.91 -8.82
C GLU A 123 -23.75 3.16 -9.92
N SER A 124 -24.11 2.13 -10.70
CA SER A 124 -25.15 2.24 -11.73
C SER A 124 -26.51 2.68 -11.17
N ARG A 125 -26.83 2.32 -9.90
CA ARG A 125 -28.05 2.76 -9.20
C ARG A 125 -27.98 4.21 -8.71
N LEU A 126 -26.78 4.66 -8.33
CA LEU A 126 -26.57 6.03 -7.83
C LEU A 126 -26.52 7.05 -8.98
N LYS A 127 -25.94 6.69 -10.12
CA LYS A 127 -25.84 7.58 -11.30
C LYS A 127 -27.21 7.85 -11.94
N GLN A 128 -28.11 6.86 -11.94
CA GLN A 128 -29.49 7.01 -12.43
C GLN A 128 -30.32 7.99 -11.57
N ARG A 129 -30.18 7.96 -10.24
CA ARG A 129 -30.85 8.92 -9.34
C ARG A 129 -30.32 10.35 -9.43
N SER A 130 -29.06 10.52 -9.84
CA SER A 130 -28.47 11.86 -10.01
C SER A 130 -28.93 12.54 -11.30
N GLN A 131 -29.12 11.78 -12.40
CA GLN A 131 -29.68 12.31 -13.65
C GLN A 131 -31.18 12.66 -13.56
N ASP A 132 -31.97 11.84 -12.86
CA ASP A 132 -33.42 12.08 -12.69
C ASP A 132 -33.72 13.39 -11.93
N LYS A 133 -32.90 13.71 -10.91
CA LYS A 133 -32.98 14.99 -10.19
C LYS A 133 -32.64 16.21 -11.08
N MET A 134 -31.78 16.04 -12.09
CA MET A 134 -31.40 17.14 -12.98
C MET A 134 -32.50 17.47 -14.01
N LEU A 135 -33.30 16.48 -14.44
CA LEU A 135 -34.43 16.71 -15.34
C LEU A 135 -35.63 17.34 -14.63
N HIS A 136 -35.97 16.85 -13.43
CA HIS A 136 -37.09 17.43 -12.66
C HIS A 136 -36.82 18.87 -12.17
N GLN A 137 -35.55 19.24 -11.96
CA GLN A 137 -35.20 20.62 -11.60
C GLN A 137 -35.31 21.59 -12.80
N HIS A 138 -35.25 21.08 -14.03
CA HIS A 138 -35.42 21.89 -15.25
C HIS A 138 -36.91 22.11 -15.60
N GLU A 139 -37.79 21.16 -15.28
CA GLU A 139 -39.24 21.26 -15.50
C GLU A 139 -39.94 22.20 -14.49
N LEU A 140 -39.48 22.25 -13.23
CA LEU A 140 -40.07 23.12 -12.20
C LEU A 140 -39.69 24.62 -12.35
N LYS A 141 -38.81 24.95 -13.30
CA LYS A 141 -38.32 26.32 -13.52
C LYS A 141 -38.73 26.91 -14.88
N SER A 142 -39.57 26.19 -15.63
CA SER A 142 -40.26 26.65 -16.84
C SER A 142 -41.72 26.93 -16.56
#